data_AF-A0AAV5FJK3-F1
#
_entry.id   AF-A0AAV5FJK3-F1
#
_cell.length_a   1.000
_cell.length_b   1.000
_cell.length_c   1.000
_cell.angle_alpha   90.00
_cell.angle_beta   90.00
_cell.angle_gamma   90.00
#
_symmetry.space_group_name_H-M   'P 1'
#
loop_
_entity.id
_entity.type
_entity.pdbx_description
1 polymer ?
#
loop_
_entity_poly.entity_id
_entity_poly.type
_entity_poly.pdbx_seq_one_letter_code
_entity_poly.pdbx_strand_id
1 'polypeptide(L)'
;MDASYRRSGAGGGSAPRSVEEIFKDFRARRSAILRALTHDVEEFYAQCDPDKENLCLYGYSNEAWEVALPAEEVPTELPEPALGINFARDGMNRRDWLALVAVHSDSWLISVAFYYAARLNRNDRYDPAPIAPVPLGLVLVSLLFVPC
;
A
#
# COMPACT_ATOMS: atom_id res chain seq x y z
N MET A 1 8.98 20.99 -10.63
CA MET A 1 7.65 20.39 -10.41
C MET A 1 7.85 19.22 -9.47
N ASP A 2 7.38 19.32 -8.24
CA ASP A 2 7.82 18.47 -7.13
C ASP A 2 6.96 17.20 -6.96
N ALA A 3 7.56 16.15 -6.38
CA ALA A 3 6.96 14.83 -6.17
C ALA A 3 5.76 14.83 -5.19
N SER A 4 5.50 15.95 -4.52
CA SER A 4 4.34 16.15 -3.64
C SER A 4 3.02 16.27 -4.41
N TYR A 5 3.01 16.79 -5.65
CA TYR A 5 1.75 17.00 -6.40
C TYR A 5 1.12 15.72 -6.97
N ARG A 6 1.87 14.59 -7.02
CA ARG A 6 1.33 13.29 -7.49
C ARG A 6 0.70 12.44 -6.39
N ARG A 7 0.83 12.82 -5.12
CA ARG A 7 0.42 11.98 -3.99
C ARG A 7 -1.08 12.07 -3.66
N SER A 8 -1.77 13.11 -4.17
CA SER A 8 -3.21 13.03 -4.42
C SER A 8 -3.40 12.09 -5.59
N GLY A 9 -3.94 10.88 -5.36
CA GLY A 9 -4.01 9.78 -6.32
C GLY A 9 -4.06 10.23 -7.77
N ALA A 10 -3.07 9.80 -8.57
CA ALA A 10 -2.97 10.16 -9.99
C ALA A 10 -4.29 9.86 -10.72
N GLY A 11 -5.09 10.92 -10.88
CA GLY A 11 -6.48 10.91 -11.30
C GLY A 11 -7.22 11.94 -10.45
N GLY A 12 -7.41 13.16 -10.97
CA GLY A 12 -8.03 14.31 -10.28
C GLY A 12 -9.51 14.14 -9.90
N GLY A 13 -9.89 12.98 -9.38
CA GLY A 13 -11.16 12.68 -8.74
C GLY A 13 -11.05 12.89 -7.24
N SER A 14 -12.16 13.30 -6.62
CA SER A 14 -12.29 13.34 -5.17
C SER A 14 -12.00 11.96 -4.55
N ALA A 15 -11.50 11.94 -3.31
CA ALA A 15 -11.37 10.72 -2.52
C ALA A 15 -12.64 9.84 -2.60
N PRO A 16 -12.52 8.52 -2.75
CA PRO A 16 -13.66 7.62 -2.91
C PRO A 16 -14.60 7.68 -1.70
N ARG A 17 -15.92 7.73 -1.94
CA ARG A 17 -16.95 7.94 -0.91
C ARG A 17 -18.01 6.84 -0.86
N SER A 18 -18.04 5.93 -1.82
CA SER A 18 -18.90 4.74 -1.80
C SER A 18 -18.09 3.44 -1.65
N VAL A 19 -18.75 2.33 -1.30
CA VAL A 19 -18.14 1.00 -1.19
C VAL A 19 -17.52 0.58 -2.53
N GLU A 20 -18.24 0.83 -3.63
CA GLU A 20 -17.82 0.47 -4.98
C GLU A 20 -16.59 1.28 -5.40
N GLU A 21 -16.56 2.58 -5.09
CA GLU A 21 -15.42 3.44 -5.37
C GLU A 21 -14.19 3.03 -4.56
N ILE A 22 -14.36 2.71 -3.27
CA ILE A 22 -13.27 2.23 -2.40
C ILE A 22 -12.75 0.89 -2.90
N PHE A 23 -13.64 -0.04 -3.27
CA PHE A 23 -13.23 -1.34 -3.77
C PHE A 23 -12.55 -1.24 -5.15
N LYS A 24 -12.97 -0.28 -5.99
CA LYS A 24 -12.30 0.03 -7.25
C LYS A 24 -10.89 0.57 -7.02
N ASP A 25 -10.72 1.53 -6.10
CA ASP A 25 -9.41 2.06 -5.70
C ASP A 25 -8.50 0.95 -5.15
N PHE A 26 -9.01 0.13 -4.21
CA PHE A 26 -8.29 -1.02 -3.67
C PHE A 26 -7.82 -1.99 -4.76
N ARG A 27 -8.70 -2.36 -5.70
CA ARG A 27 -8.34 -3.27 -6.80
C ARG A 27 -7.28 -2.68 -7.72
N ALA A 28 -7.36 -1.39 -8.03
CA ALA A 28 -6.38 -0.74 -8.89
C ALA A 28 -4.99 -0.70 -8.22
N ARG A 29 -4.92 -0.30 -6.95
CA ARG A 29 -3.66 -0.32 -6.18
C ARG A 29 -3.11 -1.73 -6.02
N ARG A 30 -3.98 -2.72 -5.77
CA ARG A 30 -3.58 -4.13 -5.69
C ARG A 30 -3.03 -4.63 -7.02
N SER A 31 -3.62 -4.23 -8.14
CA SER A 31 -3.09 -4.52 -9.49
C SER A 31 -1.66 -3.98 -9.63
N ALA A 32 -1.42 -2.74 -9.21
CA ALA A 32 -0.10 -2.12 -9.21
C ALA A 32 0.94 -2.92 -8.42
N ILE A 33 0.63 -3.25 -7.17
CA ILE A 33 1.50 -4.03 -6.28
C ILE A 33 1.78 -5.42 -6.87
N LEU A 34 0.76 -6.10 -7.37
CA LEU A 34 0.93 -7.41 -7.99
C LEU A 34 1.87 -7.34 -9.19
N ARG A 35 1.74 -6.32 -10.06
CA ARG A 35 2.63 -6.13 -11.20
C ARG A 35 4.08 -5.94 -10.75
N ALA A 36 4.32 -5.05 -9.76
CA ALA A 36 5.64 -4.83 -9.19
C ALA A 36 6.28 -6.12 -8.64
N LEU A 37 5.51 -6.95 -7.95
CA LEU A 37 6.01 -8.17 -7.30
C LEU A 37 6.07 -9.40 -8.22
N THR A 38 5.58 -9.31 -9.47
CA THR A 38 5.53 -10.46 -10.38
C THR A 38 6.08 -10.15 -11.77
N HIS A 39 5.44 -9.27 -12.52
CA HIS A 39 5.77 -8.98 -13.92
C HIS A 39 7.00 -8.07 -14.01
N ASP A 40 7.05 -7.06 -13.14
CA ASP A 40 8.09 -6.03 -13.13
C ASP A 40 9.11 -6.28 -12.01
N VAL A 41 9.20 -7.53 -11.51
CA VAL A 41 9.97 -7.89 -10.31
C VAL A 41 11.45 -7.56 -10.42
N GLU A 42 12.03 -7.64 -11.61
CA GLU A 42 13.44 -7.27 -11.83
C GLU A 42 13.65 -5.75 -11.73
N GLU A 43 12.72 -4.96 -12.28
CA GLU A 43 12.75 -3.51 -12.18
C GLU A 43 12.56 -3.06 -10.74
N PHE A 44 11.57 -3.63 -10.06
CA PHE A 44 11.31 -3.39 -8.64
C PHE A 44 12.53 -3.74 -7.77
N TYR A 45 13.14 -4.91 -7.97
CA TYR A 45 14.33 -5.32 -7.22
C TYR A 45 15.51 -4.37 -7.43
N ALA A 46 15.72 -3.92 -8.67
CA ALA A 46 16.80 -2.99 -9.01
C ALA A 46 16.60 -1.59 -8.40
N GLN A 47 15.36 -1.11 -8.30
CA GLN A 47 15.05 0.19 -7.68
C GLN A 47 15.25 0.19 -6.15
N CYS A 48 15.03 -0.97 -5.50
CA CYS A 48 15.18 -1.17 -4.05
C CYS A 48 16.64 -1.30 -3.59
N ASP A 49 17.45 -0.29 -3.88
CA ASP A 49 18.88 -0.22 -3.52
C ASP A 49 19.09 -0.08 -1.99
N PRO A 50 19.78 -1.02 -1.31
CA PRO A 50 20.05 -0.96 0.12
C PRO A 50 20.95 0.20 0.55
N ASP A 51 21.74 0.77 -0.38
CA ASP A 51 22.60 1.92 -0.09
C ASP A 51 21.85 3.27 -0.12
N LYS A 52 20.57 3.25 -0.52
CA LYS A 52 19.69 4.42 -0.46
C LYS A 52 19.00 4.52 0.89
N GLU A 53 18.51 5.73 1.19
CA GLU A 53 17.59 5.97 2.30
C GLU A 53 16.38 5.02 2.27
N ASN A 54 15.68 4.90 3.40
CA ASN A 54 14.61 3.92 3.57
C ASN A 54 13.47 4.14 2.55
N LEU A 55 13.32 3.19 1.62
CA LEU A 55 12.33 3.24 0.55
C LEU A 55 11.03 2.54 0.93
N CYS A 56 9.96 2.91 0.24
CA CYS A 56 8.64 2.32 0.31
C CYS A 56 8.18 1.84 -1.08
N LEU A 57 7.28 0.85 -1.14
CA LEU A 57 6.55 0.50 -2.36
C LEU A 57 5.14 1.09 -2.31
N TYR A 58 4.81 1.94 -3.29
CA TYR A 58 3.50 2.55 -3.45
C TYR A 58 2.73 1.92 -4.61
N GLY A 59 1.43 1.71 -4.41
CA GLY A 59 0.45 1.40 -5.45
C GLY A 59 -0.59 2.51 -5.60
N TYR A 60 -0.86 2.91 -6.84
CA TYR A 60 -1.77 4.01 -7.16
C TYR A 60 -3.09 3.55 -7.77
N SER A 61 -4.10 4.41 -7.70
CA SER A 61 -5.45 4.17 -8.22
C SER A 61 -5.53 4.12 -9.76
N ASN A 62 -4.50 4.56 -10.45
CA ASN A 62 -4.31 4.40 -11.90
C ASN A 62 -3.54 3.12 -12.26
N GLU A 63 -3.44 2.20 -11.32
CA GLU A 63 -2.71 0.94 -11.41
C GLU A 63 -1.19 1.07 -11.51
N ALA A 64 -0.61 2.27 -11.49
CA ALA A 64 0.85 2.45 -11.47
C ALA A 64 1.44 2.11 -10.09
N TRP A 65 2.69 1.66 -10.06
CA TRP A 65 3.47 1.46 -8.84
C TRP A 65 4.71 2.36 -8.85
N GLU A 66 5.26 2.66 -7.68
CA GLU A 66 6.47 3.48 -7.52
C GLU A 66 7.27 3.04 -6.29
N VAL A 67 8.60 3.06 -6.39
CA VAL A 67 9.51 2.96 -5.25
C VAL A 67 10.01 4.36 -4.92
N ALA A 68 9.66 4.87 -3.74
CA ALA A 68 9.97 6.25 -3.35
C ALA A 68 10.22 6.37 -1.84
N LEU A 69 10.82 7.49 -1.45
CA LEU A 69 10.91 7.90 -0.05
C LEU A 69 9.51 8.18 0.53
N PRO A 70 9.33 7.99 1.85
CA PRO A 70 8.09 8.34 2.53
C PRO A 70 7.73 9.81 2.30
N ALA A 71 6.44 10.16 2.47
CA ALA A 71 6.04 11.57 2.42
C ALA A 71 6.67 12.37 3.57
N GLU A 72 7.20 13.55 3.24
CA GLU A 72 7.81 14.46 4.23
C GLU A 72 6.76 15.20 5.06
N GLU A 73 5.53 15.33 4.55
CA GLU A 73 4.45 16.08 5.21
C GLU A 73 3.87 15.30 6.40
N VAL A 74 3.74 15.95 7.56
CA VAL A 74 3.20 15.37 8.79
C VAL A 74 1.98 16.18 9.27
N PRO A 75 0.79 15.57 9.45
CA PRO A 75 0.41 14.20 9.09
C PRO A 75 0.06 14.05 7.60
N THR A 76 0.35 12.88 7.04
CA THR A 76 0.00 12.53 5.66
C THR A 76 -1.51 12.32 5.51
N GLU A 77 -2.03 12.50 4.28
CA GLU A 77 -3.47 12.30 4.01
C GLU A 77 -3.87 10.81 4.03
N LEU A 78 -2.97 9.90 3.66
CA LEU A 78 -3.22 8.46 3.64
C LEU A 78 -2.24 7.72 4.57
N PRO A 79 -2.61 6.52 5.06
CA PRO A 79 -1.66 5.65 5.73
C PRO A 79 -0.41 5.42 4.87
N GLU A 80 0.76 5.50 5.48
CA GLU A 80 2.03 5.24 4.79
C GLU A 80 2.29 3.72 4.67
N PRO A 81 2.88 3.25 3.55
CA PRO A 81 3.34 1.87 3.40
C PRO A 81 4.55 1.57 4.30
N ALA A 82 4.98 0.31 4.29
CA ALA A 82 6.15 -0.12 5.07
C ALA A 82 7.44 0.59 4.58
N LEU A 83 8.13 1.21 5.52
CA LEU A 83 9.37 1.94 5.32
C LEU A 83 10.58 1.01 5.40
N GLY A 84 11.56 1.19 4.52
CA GLY A 84 12.84 0.49 4.57
C GLY A 84 12.80 -0.90 3.93
N ILE A 85 11.92 -1.13 2.96
CA ILE A 85 11.83 -2.43 2.28
C ILE A 85 13.13 -2.82 1.57
N ASN A 86 13.97 -1.85 1.21
CA ASN A 86 15.27 -2.05 0.59
C ASN A 86 16.34 -2.59 1.56
N PHE A 87 16.20 -2.35 2.88
CA PHE A 87 17.23 -2.71 3.86
C PHE A 87 17.47 -4.22 3.94
N ALA A 88 16.39 -5.01 3.93
CA ALA A 88 16.45 -6.47 4.05
C ALA A 88 16.72 -7.19 2.72
N ARG A 89 16.79 -6.48 1.58
CA ARG A 89 16.80 -7.08 0.23
C ARG A 89 17.91 -8.10 0.05
N ASP A 90 19.14 -7.71 0.40
CA ASP A 90 20.34 -8.54 0.19
C ASP A 90 20.69 -9.41 1.41
N GLY A 91 19.97 -9.23 2.53
CA GLY A 91 20.18 -9.96 3.78
C GLY A 91 19.38 -11.27 3.90
N MET A 92 18.50 -11.58 2.95
CA MET A 92 17.65 -12.78 2.98
C MET A 92 17.42 -13.37 1.58
N ASN A 93 16.81 -14.56 1.50
CA ASN A 93 16.45 -15.15 0.23
C ASN A 93 15.48 -14.23 -0.53
N ARG A 94 15.73 -13.98 -1.81
CA ARG A 94 14.91 -13.10 -2.66
C ARG A 94 13.42 -13.42 -2.60
N ARG A 95 13.03 -14.70 -2.56
CA ARG A 95 11.63 -15.11 -2.46
C ARG A 95 11.02 -14.71 -1.11
N ASP A 96 11.79 -14.87 -0.04
CA ASP A 96 11.33 -14.56 1.31
C ASP A 96 11.26 -13.03 1.51
N TRP A 97 12.17 -12.26 0.89
CA TRP A 97 12.07 -10.80 0.81
C TRP A 97 10.81 -10.35 0.06
N LEU A 98 10.53 -10.93 -1.13
CA LEU A 98 9.31 -10.63 -1.88
C LEU A 98 8.05 -10.97 -1.08
N ALA A 99 8.06 -12.09 -0.34
CA ALA A 99 6.95 -12.48 0.54
C ALA A 99 6.75 -11.48 1.69
N LEU A 100 7.84 -10.99 2.29
CA LEU A 100 7.80 -9.95 3.32
C LEU A 100 7.17 -8.66 2.77
N VAL A 101 7.64 -8.19 1.60
CA VAL A 101 7.08 -6.99 0.94
C VAL A 101 5.60 -7.20 0.61
N ALA A 102 5.19 -8.38 0.16
CA ALA A 102 3.80 -8.70 -0.14
C ALA A 102 2.89 -8.57 1.10
N VAL A 103 3.29 -9.16 2.24
CA VAL A 103 2.52 -9.09 3.49
C VAL A 103 2.35 -7.66 3.99
N HIS A 104 3.41 -6.85 3.90
CA HIS A 104 3.32 -5.43 4.26
C HIS A 104 2.43 -4.64 3.29
N SER A 105 2.52 -4.93 2.00
CA SER A 105 1.69 -4.27 0.97
C SER A 105 0.20 -4.62 1.13
N ASP A 106 -0.14 -5.88 1.41
CA ASP A 106 -1.53 -6.29 1.68
C ASP A 106 -2.10 -5.56 2.91
N SER A 107 -1.29 -5.45 3.97
CA SER A 107 -1.67 -4.73 5.19
C SER A 107 -1.92 -3.24 4.92
N TRP A 108 -1.05 -2.62 4.11
CA TRP A 108 -1.18 -1.22 3.70
C TRP A 108 -2.43 -0.98 2.86
N LEU A 109 -2.69 -1.84 1.85
CA LEU A 109 -3.88 -1.73 0.99
C LEU A 109 -5.18 -1.80 1.79
N ILE A 110 -5.26 -2.69 2.79
CA ILE A 110 -6.40 -2.78 3.70
C ILE A 110 -6.50 -1.49 4.53
N SER A 111 -5.40 -1.00 5.09
CA SER A 111 -5.37 0.25 5.85
C SER A 111 -5.92 1.44 5.06
N VAL A 112 -5.50 1.60 3.79
CA VAL A 112 -5.98 2.65 2.88
C VAL A 112 -7.48 2.50 2.60
N ALA A 113 -7.96 1.29 2.31
CA ALA A 113 -9.38 1.06 2.07
C ALA A 113 -10.24 1.41 3.29
N PHE A 114 -9.80 1.03 4.49
CA PHE A 114 -10.50 1.34 5.74
C PHE A 114 -10.42 2.82 6.12
N TYR A 115 -9.33 3.50 5.77
CA TYR A 115 -9.21 4.95 5.94
C TYR A 115 -10.33 5.68 5.17
N TYR A 116 -10.55 5.34 3.90
CA TYR A 116 -11.67 5.90 3.14
C TYR A 116 -13.03 5.46 3.69
N ALA A 117 -13.15 4.21 4.13
CA ALA A 117 -14.39 3.67 4.71
C ALA A 117 -14.73 4.24 6.10
N ALA A 118 -13.84 5.01 6.74
CA ALA A 118 -14.06 5.56 8.08
C ALA A 118 -15.34 6.41 8.17
N ARG A 119 -15.73 7.05 7.06
CA ARG A 119 -16.94 7.89 6.97
C ARG A 119 -18.21 7.13 6.56
N LEU A 120 -18.09 5.85 6.21
CA LEU A 120 -19.24 4.98 5.89
C LEU A 120 -19.95 4.53 7.16
N ASN A 121 -21.29 4.47 7.13
CA ASN A 121 -22.08 3.96 8.25
C ASN A 121 -21.99 2.42 8.31
N ARG A 122 -22.42 1.82 9.44
CA ARG A 122 -22.36 0.36 9.65
C ARG A 122 -23.00 -0.43 8.49
N ASN A 123 -24.14 0.01 7.97
CA ASN A 123 -24.82 -0.70 6.88
C ASN A 123 -24.06 -0.63 5.55
N ASP A 124 -23.31 0.44 5.31
CA ASP A 124 -22.50 0.61 4.11
C ASP A 124 -21.20 -0.23 4.19
N ARG A 125 -20.70 -0.53 5.39
CA ARG A 125 -19.50 -1.38 5.59
C ARG A 125 -19.78 -2.89 5.41
N TYR A 126 -21.04 -3.28 5.40
CA TYR A 126 -21.50 -4.67 5.29
C TYR A 126 -22.51 -4.79 4.14
N ASP A 127 -22.07 -4.56 2.91
CA ASP A 127 -22.79 -5.04 1.73
C ASP A 127 -22.67 -6.60 1.72
N PRO A 128 -23.75 -7.39 1.54
CA PRO A 128 -23.76 -8.83 1.82
C PRO A 128 -23.03 -9.69 0.76
N ALA A 129 -22.09 -9.11 0.02
CA ALA A 129 -21.17 -9.88 -0.80
C ALA A 129 -20.25 -10.74 0.09
N PRO A 130 -19.82 -11.95 -0.34
CA PRO A 130 -19.17 -12.93 0.51
C PRO A 130 -17.71 -12.57 0.72
N ILE A 131 -17.43 -11.57 1.55
CA ILE A 131 -16.07 -11.25 2.00
C ILE A 131 -16.08 -11.36 3.52
N ALA A 132 -15.46 -12.43 4.03
CA ALA A 132 -15.38 -12.67 5.46
C ALA A 132 -14.76 -11.46 6.18
N PRO A 133 -15.26 -11.07 7.36
CA PRO A 133 -14.70 -9.96 8.11
C PRO A 133 -13.29 -10.35 8.56
N VAL A 134 -12.27 -9.72 7.98
CA VAL A 134 -10.93 -9.73 8.58
C VAL A 134 -11.03 -8.87 9.83
N PRO A 135 -10.85 -9.43 11.04
CA PRO A 135 -10.95 -8.63 12.25
C PRO A 135 -9.84 -7.57 12.23
N LEU A 136 -10.23 -6.31 12.44
CA LEU A 136 -9.33 -5.14 12.54
C LEU A 136 -8.14 -5.36 13.50
N GLY A 137 -8.29 -6.28 14.48
CA GLY A 137 -7.22 -6.68 15.37
C GLY A 137 -6.03 -7.37 14.68
N LEU A 138 -6.23 -8.09 13.56
CA LEU A 138 -5.12 -8.74 12.86
C LEU A 138 -4.23 -7.73 12.12
N VAL A 139 -4.82 -6.68 11.54
CA VAL A 139 -4.10 -5.63 10.81
C VAL A 139 -3.28 -4.76 11.77
N LEU A 140 -3.82 -4.47 12.96
CA LEU A 140 -3.09 -3.77 14.02
C LEU A 140 -1.91 -4.57 14.56
N VAL A 141 -2.01 -5.90 14.63
CA VAL A 141 -0.91 -6.76 15.05
C VAL A 141 0.24 -6.72 14.03
N SER A 142 -0.04 -6.73 12.72
CA SER A 142 1.02 -6.60 11.69
C SER A 142 1.75 -5.24 11.73
N LEU A 143 1.09 -4.15 12.15
CA LEU A 143 1.72 -2.83 12.29
C LEU A 143 2.57 -2.69 13.58
N LEU A 144 2.33 -3.51 14.60
CA LEU A 144 3.09 -3.50 15.86
C LEU A 144 4.32 -4.41 15.85
N PHE A 145 4.51 -5.22 14.80
CA PHE A 145 5.66 -6.10 14.60
C PHE A 145 6.54 -5.66 13.41
N VAL A 146 6.74 -4.35 13.23
CA VAL A 146 7.95 -3.84 12.56
C VAL A 146 8.97 -3.58 13.68
N PRO A 147 9.78 -4.58 14.09
CA PRO A 147 10.92 -4.31 14.94
C PRO A 147 11.90 -3.44 14.15
N CYS A 148 12.29 -2.31 14.74
CA CYS A 148 13.57 -1.69 14.44
C CYS A 148 14.71 -2.67 14.79
#